data_AF-A0AAD7DXG9-F1
#
_entry.id   AF-A0AAD7DXG9-F1
#
_cell.length_a   1.000
_cell.length_b   1.000
_cell.length_c   1.000
_cell.angle_alpha   90.00
_cell.angle_beta   90.00
_cell.angle_gamma   90.00
#
_symmetry.space_group_name_H-M   'P 1'
#
loop_
_entity.id
_entity.type
_entity.pdbx_description
1 polymer ?
#
loop_
_entity_poly.entity_id
_entity_poly.type
_entity_poly.pdbx_seq_one_letter_code
_entity_poly.pdbx_strand_id
1 'polypeptide(L)'
;RVQDEKSGLRYLRGHFRRYGLRVQKERVRRSLKRVDALGQALRTRLAIRRRRYTVPRPNYLWHGDGHHKLIWWGVVIHGFIDGY
;
A
#
# COMPACT_ATOMS: atom_id res chain seq x y z
N ARG A 1 -9.38 -5.92 21.75
CA ARG A 1 -8.15 -5.59 20.98
C ARG A 1 -8.44 -5.94 19.52
N VAL A 2 -8.82 -4.95 18.73
CA VAL A 2 -9.35 -5.15 17.36
C VAL A 2 -8.29 -5.84 16.52
N GLN A 3 -8.57 -7.08 16.10
CA GLN A 3 -7.80 -7.73 15.04
C GLN A 3 -8.14 -6.97 13.76
N ASP A 4 -7.17 -6.24 13.21
CA ASP A 4 -7.34 -5.58 11.92
C ASP A 4 -7.51 -6.65 10.83
N GLU A 5 -8.76 -6.93 10.49
CA GLU A 5 -9.22 -7.87 9.46
C GLU A 5 -8.64 -7.56 8.06
N LYS A 6 -7.96 -6.41 7.91
CA LYS A 6 -7.31 -5.94 6.68
C LYS A 6 -5.78 -5.99 6.72
N SER A 7 -5.18 -6.59 7.75
CA SER A 7 -3.72 -6.60 7.91
C SER A 7 -3.01 -7.52 6.90
N GLY A 8 -2.44 -6.93 5.85
CA GLY A 8 -1.67 -7.67 4.85
C GLY A 8 -0.27 -8.12 5.31
N LEU A 9 0.43 -8.86 4.45
CA LEU A 9 1.79 -9.40 4.69
C LEU A 9 2.80 -8.36 5.21
N ARG A 10 2.70 -7.10 4.73
CA ARG A 10 3.58 -6.01 5.17
C ARG A 10 3.34 -5.63 6.63
N TYR A 11 2.08 -5.58 7.06
CA TYR A 11 1.71 -5.19 8.42
C TYR A 11 2.17 -6.25 9.43
N LEU A 12 1.90 -7.53 9.17
CA LEU A 12 2.36 -8.64 10.00
C LEU A 12 3.89 -8.71 10.10
N ARG A 13 4.61 -8.49 9.00
CA ARG A 13 6.07 -8.43 9.04
C ARG A 13 6.59 -7.23 9.85
N GLY A 14 5.94 -6.09 9.76
CA GLY A 14 6.24 -4.92 10.59
C GLY A 14 6.01 -5.21 12.08
N HIS A 15 4.90 -5.87 12.39
CA HIS A 15 4.57 -6.30 13.75
C HIS A 15 5.64 -7.23 14.33
N PHE A 16 6.04 -8.30 13.61
CA PHE A 16 7.11 -9.19 14.07
C PHE A 16 8.44 -8.45 14.26
N ARG A 17 8.80 -7.54 13.35
CA ARG A 17 10.02 -6.74 13.47
C ARG A 17 10.02 -5.85 14.72
N ARG A 18 8.86 -5.29 15.11
CA ARG A 18 8.72 -4.48 16.33
C ARG A 18 9.05 -5.30 17.59
N TYR A 19 8.78 -6.60 17.58
CA TYR A 19 9.13 -7.52 18.67
C TYR A 19 10.52 -8.19 18.48
N GLY A 20 11.35 -7.70 17.56
CA GLY A 20 12.68 -8.26 17.30
C GLY A 20 12.67 -9.58 16.51
N LEU A 21 11.50 -10.08 16.10
CA LEU A 21 11.37 -11.35 15.39
C LEU A 21 11.63 -11.18 13.88
N ARG A 22 12.74 -11.77 13.41
CA ARG A 22 13.09 -11.80 11.98
C ARG A 22 12.57 -13.08 11.33
N VAL A 23 11.29 -13.10 10.96
CA VAL A 23 10.68 -14.22 10.25
C VAL A 23 10.84 -14.06 8.73
N GLN A 24 11.19 -15.16 8.05
CA GLN A 24 11.26 -15.21 6.59
C GLN A 24 9.91 -14.82 5.96
N LYS A 25 9.95 -13.97 4.93
CA LYS A 25 8.75 -13.47 4.23
C LYS A 25 7.85 -14.61 3.76
N GLU A 26 8.45 -15.67 3.21
CA GLU A 26 7.71 -16.80 2.66
C GLU A 26 6.98 -17.60 3.75
N ARG A 27 7.57 -17.76 4.93
CA ARG A 27 6.92 -18.42 6.07
C ARG A 27 5.68 -17.65 6.52
N VAL A 28 5.78 -16.32 6.64
CA VAL A 28 4.63 -15.47 7.00
C VAL A 28 3.55 -15.55 5.92
N ARG A 29 3.92 -15.50 4.63
CA ARG A 29 2.98 -15.61 3.52
C ARG A 29 2.23 -16.94 3.50
N ARG A 30 2.95 -18.06 3.67
CA ARG A 30 2.33 -19.40 3.73
C ARG A 30 1.42 -19.53 4.95
N SER A 31 1.82 -19.02 6.10
CA SER A 31 0.96 -19.02 7.29
C SER A 31 -0.30 -18.20 7.08
N LEU A 32 -0.16 -16.99 6.52
CA LEU A 32 -1.30 -16.13 6.21
C LEU A 32 -2.23 -16.78 5.18
N LYS A 33 -1.70 -17.53 4.20
CA LYS A 33 -2.52 -18.26 3.22
C LYS A 33 -3.31 -19.39 3.87
N ARG A 34 -2.76 -20.07 4.87
CA ARG A 34 -3.46 -21.13 5.61
C ARG A 34 -4.56 -20.57 6.51
N VAL A 35 -4.31 -19.45 7.18
CA VAL A 35 -5.23 -18.87 8.17
C VAL A 35 -6.28 -17.95 7.53
N ASP A 36 -5.91 -17.23 6.47
CA ASP A 36 -6.73 -16.18 5.84
C ASP A 36 -6.62 -16.24 4.30
N ALA A 37 -7.04 -17.37 3.71
CA ALA A 37 -7.08 -17.53 2.25
C ALA A 37 -8.12 -16.62 1.60
N LEU A 38 -9.32 -16.53 2.20
CA LEU A 38 -10.44 -15.73 1.70
C LEU A 38 -10.14 -14.23 1.78
N GLY A 39 -9.63 -13.73 2.90
CA GLY A 39 -9.23 -12.32 3.02
C GLY A 39 -8.09 -11.94 2.08
N GLN A 40 -7.18 -12.87 1.76
CA GLN A 40 -6.17 -12.64 0.71
C GLN A 40 -6.78 -12.53 -0.69
N ALA A 41 -7.74 -13.39 -1.04
CA ALA A 41 -8.41 -13.33 -2.33
C ALA A 41 -9.23 -12.03 -2.47
N LEU A 42 -9.97 -11.66 -1.43
CA LEU A 42 -10.76 -10.42 -1.38
C LEU A 42 -9.87 -9.16 -1.50
N ARG A 43 -8.75 -9.08 -0.77
CA ARG A 43 -7.80 -7.96 -0.88
C ARG A 43 -7.17 -7.87 -2.28
N THR A 44 -6.90 -9.00 -2.91
CA THR A 44 -6.37 -9.05 -4.29
C THR A 44 -7.40 -8.54 -5.29
N ARG A 45 -8.67 -8.91 -5.11
CA ARG A 45 -9.79 -8.43 -5.94
C ARG A 45 -10.06 -6.93 -5.75
N LEU A 46 -9.82 -6.40 -4.56
CA LEU A 46 -9.91 -4.98 -4.23
C LEU A 46 -8.66 -4.17 -4.60
N ALA A 47 -7.63 -4.79 -5.19
CA ALA A 47 -6.47 -4.06 -5.64
C ALA A 47 -6.91 -2.95 -6.61
N ILE A 48 -6.44 -1.73 -6.38
CA ILE A 48 -6.82 -0.55 -7.16
C ILE A 48 -6.59 -0.86 -8.64
N ARG A 49 -7.68 -0.99 -9.39
CA ARG A 49 -7.62 -1.13 -10.85
C ARG A 49 -7.21 0.22 -11.42
N ARG A 50 -5.95 0.33 -11.85
CA ARG A 50 -5.47 1.52 -12.55
C ARG A 50 -6.35 1.76 -13.77
N ARG A 51 -6.98 2.94 -13.84
CA ARG A 51 -7.80 3.34 -14.98
C ARG A 51 -6.89 3.83 -16.09
N ARG A 52 -7.16 3.42 -17.33
CA ARG A 52 -6.59 4.06 -18.52
C ARG A 52 -7.55 5.19 -18.89
N TYR A 53 -7.06 6.42 -18.92
CA TYR A 53 -7.83 7.59 -19.36
C TYR A 53 -7.04 8.30 -20.45
N THR A 54 -7.77 9.02 -21.29
CA THR A 54 -7.24 9.97 -22.25
C THR A 54 -7.84 11.32 -21.91
N VAL A 55 -7.06 12.38 -22.08
CA VAL A 55 -7.53 13.75 -21.87
C VAL A 55 -7.48 14.51 -23.19
N PRO A 56 -8.43 15.41 -23.45
CA PRO A 56 -8.59 16.02 -24.77
C PRO A 56 -7.54 17.08 -25.11
N ARG A 57 -6.87 17.68 -24.12
CA ARG A 57 -5.90 18.77 -24.30
C ARG A 57 -5.01 18.97 -23.06
N PRO A 58 -3.86 19.65 -23.19
CA PRO A 58 -3.07 20.09 -22.04
C PRO A 58 -3.91 20.92 -21.05
N ASN A 59 -3.52 20.90 -19.78
CA ASN A 59 -4.22 21.56 -18.67
C ASN A 59 -5.66 21.08 -18.42
N TYR A 60 -6.05 19.91 -18.94
CA TYR A 60 -7.37 19.34 -18.68
C TYR A 60 -7.43 18.53 -17.37
N LEU A 61 -6.32 17.90 -16.99
CA LEU A 61 -6.20 17.09 -15.78
C LEU A 61 -4.78 17.22 -15.23
N TRP A 62 -4.64 17.37 -13.92
CA TRP A 62 -3.32 17.41 -13.26
C TRP A 62 -3.21 16.28 -12.24
N HIS A 63 -2.06 15.62 -12.23
CA HIS A 63 -1.70 14.61 -11.23
C HIS A 63 -0.86 15.26 -10.13
N GLY A 64 -1.37 15.24 -8.91
CA GLY A 64 -0.64 15.64 -7.71
C GLY A 64 -0.23 14.43 -6.87
N ASP A 65 1.02 14.37 -6.41
CA ASP A 65 1.47 13.41 -5.41
C ASP A 65 2.29 14.07 -4.30
N GLY A 66 2.22 13.50 -3.11
CA GLY A 66 2.90 13.99 -1.91
C GLY A 66 4.05 13.08 -1.50
N HIS A 67 5.24 13.65 -1.33
CA HIS A 67 6.40 12.97 -0.77
C HIS A 67 6.59 13.31 0.71
N HIS A 68 6.17 12.37 1.58
CA HIS A 68 6.14 12.56 3.04
C HIS A 68 7.35 11.95 3.77
N LYS A 69 8.37 11.43 3.07
CA LYS A 69 9.50 10.77 3.76
C LYS A 69 10.29 11.72 4.66
N LEU A 70 10.24 13.02 4.35
CA LEU A 70 10.97 14.06 5.10
C LEU A 70 10.13 14.71 6.21
N ILE A 71 8.94 14.20 6.50
CA ILE A 71 8.00 14.84 7.45
C ILE A 71 8.57 14.96 8.87
N TRP A 72 9.49 14.08 9.25
CA TRP A 72 10.19 14.14 10.55
C TRP A 72 11.08 15.38 10.70
N TRP A 73 11.53 15.96 9.58
CA TRP A 73 12.26 17.22 9.53
C TRP A 73 11.35 18.42 9.21
N GLY A 74 10.03 18.23 9.25
CA GLY A 74 9.05 19.28 8.92
C GLY A 74 8.89 19.56 7.43
N VAL A 75 9.43 18.71 6.55
CA VAL A 75 9.41 18.94 5.09
C VAL A 75 8.46 17.96 4.41
N VAL A 76 7.57 18.49 3.57
CA VAL A 76 6.71 17.71 2.66
C VAL A 76 6.81 18.33 1.26
N ILE A 77 7.09 17.49 0.27
CA ILE A 77 7.22 17.94 -1.13
C ILE A 77 5.98 17.50 -1.89
N HIS A 78 5.33 18.42 -2.61
CA HIS A 78 4.22 18.11 -3.50
C HIS A 78 4.66 18.31 -4.95
N GLY A 79 4.48 17.29 -5.78
CA GLY A 79 4.75 17.35 -7.21
C GLY A 79 3.43 17.35 -7.99
N PHE A 80 3.35 18.20 -9.02
CA PHE A 80 2.21 18.26 -9.93
C PHE A 80 2.68 18.09 -11.37
N ILE A 81 2.00 17.25 -12.15
CA ILE A 81 2.31 16.98 -13.56
C ILE A 81 1.00 17.05 -14.37
N ASP A 82 1.03 17.69 -15.53
CA ASP A 82 -0.11 17.69 -16.47
C ASP A 82 -0.37 16.28 -17.00
N GLY A 83 -1.64 15.90 -17.10
CA GLY A 83 -2.08 14.56 -17.43
C GLY A 83 -2.31 14.29 -18.91
N TYR A 84 -1.94 15.23 -19.79
CA TYR A 84 -2.01 15.12 -21.26
C TYR A 84 -0.85 14.33 -21.84
#